data_AF-A0A1Z4LJK9-F1
#
_entry.id   AF-A0A1Z4LJK9-F1
#
_cell.length_a   1.000
_cell.length_b   1.000
_cell.length_c   1.000
_cell.angle_alpha   90.00
_cell.angle_beta   90.00
_cell.angle_gamma   90.00
#
_symmetry.space_group_name_H-M   'P 1'
#
loop_
_entity.id
_entity.type
_entity.pdbx_description
1 polymer ?
#
loop_
_entity_poly.entity_id
_entity_poly.type
_entity_poly.pdbx_seq_one_letter_code
_entity_poly.pdbx_strand_id
1 'polypeptide(L)'
;MWLNEKNSIEYELFKQYERALVAVGVNFSRSDVWDALENSSYGLEDALKAAISYILWLHGQKQEIRPSMILIKALNEQWKPRKWQDEYLDLPMLKSPGQRWWEGAAKMWGYDKRNQFVADIVYESGKEYIVFINGKEMLIETAWRWGWERVLDYASS
;
A
#
# COMPACT_ATOMS: atom_id res chain seq x y z
N MET A 1 -6.54 8.66 -19.19
CA MET A 1 -5.29 8.39 -18.42
C MET A 1 -5.68 7.32 -17.44
N TRP A 2 -5.03 6.16 -17.48
CA TRP A 2 -5.50 4.97 -16.75
C TRP A 2 -5.59 5.19 -15.22
N LEU A 3 -4.77 6.09 -14.66
CA LEU A 3 -4.83 6.47 -13.24
C LEU A 3 -6.14 7.15 -12.82
N ASN A 4 -6.85 7.78 -13.76
CA ASN A 4 -8.18 8.38 -13.52
C ASN A 4 -9.33 7.41 -13.88
N GLU A 5 -9.01 6.26 -14.47
CA GLU A 5 -9.95 5.24 -14.90
C GLU A 5 -9.87 4.06 -13.93
N LYS A 6 -10.61 4.15 -12.82
CA LYS A 6 -10.61 3.16 -11.73
C LYS A 6 -10.93 1.72 -12.16
N ASN A 7 -11.45 1.52 -13.37
CA ASN A 7 -11.77 0.20 -13.93
C ASN A 7 -10.70 -0.32 -14.91
N SER A 8 -9.57 0.37 -15.06
CA SER A 8 -8.47 -0.07 -15.94
C SER A 8 -7.62 -1.14 -15.27
N ILE A 9 -7.03 -2.03 -16.08
CA ILE A 9 -6.15 -3.10 -15.60
C ILE A 9 -4.92 -2.49 -14.91
N GLU A 10 -4.39 -1.42 -15.47
CA GLU A 10 -3.24 -0.70 -14.94
C GLU A 10 -3.53 -0.10 -13.57
N TYR A 11 -4.75 0.42 -13.36
CA TYR A 11 -5.17 0.95 -12.06
C TYR A 11 -5.21 -0.16 -11.00
N GLU A 12 -5.82 -1.29 -11.30
CA GLU A 12 -5.86 -2.45 -10.39
C GLU A 12 -4.45 -2.97 -10.07
N LEU A 13 -3.58 -3.08 -11.08
CA LEU A 13 -2.17 -3.45 -10.89
C LEU A 13 -1.46 -2.44 -9.98
N PHE A 14 -1.59 -1.14 -10.25
CA PHE A 14 -0.98 -0.13 -9.39
C PHE A 14 -1.46 -0.22 -7.94
N LYS A 15 -2.77 -0.37 -7.71
CA LYS A 15 -3.35 -0.49 -6.36
C LYS A 15 -2.83 -1.71 -5.60
N GLN A 16 -2.50 -2.79 -6.28
CA GLN A 16 -1.88 -3.98 -5.66
C GLN A 16 -0.51 -3.66 -5.04
N TYR A 17 0.31 -2.81 -5.67
CA TYR A 17 1.67 -2.50 -5.22
C TYR A 17 1.80 -1.15 -4.48
N GLU A 18 0.81 -0.26 -4.60
CA GLU A 18 0.83 1.10 -4.04
C GLU A 18 1.24 1.10 -2.56
N ARG A 19 0.65 0.22 -1.75
CA ARG A 19 0.93 0.15 -0.31
C ARG A 19 2.38 -0.20 -0.01
N ALA A 20 2.95 -1.17 -0.73
CA ALA A 20 4.34 -1.56 -0.57
C ALA A 20 5.29 -0.43 -0.99
N LEU A 21 4.94 0.30 -2.06
CA LEU A 21 5.70 1.47 -2.53
C LEU A 21 5.68 2.60 -1.49
N VAL A 22 4.53 2.90 -0.90
CA VAL A 22 4.44 3.87 0.22
C VAL A 22 5.27 3.40 1.41
N ALA A 23 5.20 2.11 1.76
CA ALA A 23 5.92 1.55 2.91
C ALA A 23 7.44 1.62 2.75
N VAL A 24 7.96 1.47 1.52
CA VAL A 24 9.39 1.70 1.26
C VAL A 24 9.78 3.18 1.14
N GLY A 25 8.82 4.11 1.24
CA GLY A 25 9.07 5.55 1.24
C GLY A 25 8.89 6.24 -0.11
N VAL A 26 8.16 5.65 -1.06
CA VAL A 26 7.76 6.37 -2.29
C VAL A 26 6.77 7.46 -1.92
N ASN A 27 7.10 8.70 -2.29
CA ASN A 27 6.24 9.86 -2.11
C ASN A 27 5.40 10.13 -3.36
N PHE A 28 4.12 9.71 -3.33
CA PHE A 28 3.14 9.98 -4.39
C PHE A 28 2.58 11.42 -4.37
N SER A 29 3.00 12.31 -3.46
CA SER A 29 2.64 13.74 -3.58
C SER A 29 3.51 14.48 -4.60
N ARG A 30 4.56 13.84 -5.15
CA ARG A 30 5.42 14.44 -6.16
C ARG A 30 4.84 14.24 -7.56
N SER A 31 4.78 15.32 -8.34
CA SER A 31 4.25 15.29 -9.71
C SER A 31 5.07 14.38 -10.63
N ASP A 32 6.39 14.34 -10.47
CA ASP A 32 7.27 13.53 -11.32
C ASP A 32 7.07 12.02 -11.17
N VAL A 33 6.57 11.56 -10.01
CA VAL A 33 6.15 10.16 -9.81
C VAL A 33 4.87 9.88 -10.59
N TRP A 34 3.91 10.80 -10.58
CA TRP A 34 2.67 10.68 -11.36
C TRP A 34 2.96 10.70 -12.86
N ASP A 35 3.78 11.63 -13.32
CA ASP A 35 4.18 11.73 -14.72
C ASP A 35 4.82 10.42 -15.20
N ALA A 36 5.69 9.79 -14.40
CA ALA A 36 6.32 8.52 -14.75
C ALA A 36 5.31 7.35 -14.81
N LEU A 37 4.33 7.31 -13.90
CA LEU A 37 3.30 6.28 -13.90
C LEU A 37 2.37 6.40 -15.12
N GLU A 38 1.92 7.62 -15.43
CA GLU A 38 1.02 7.84 -16.57
C GLU A 38 1.67 7.46 -17.90
N ASN A 39 2.99 7.67 -18.01
CA ASN A 39 3.77 7.31 -19.20
C ASN A 39 4.17 5.82 -19.24
N SER A 40 3.93 5.05 -18.17
CA SER A 40 4.30 3.64 -18.05
C SER A 40 3.04 2.75 -18.16
N SER A 41 2.51 2.59 -19.38
CA SER A 41 1.44 1.63 -19.65
C SER A 41 1.97 0.23 -19.95
N TYR A 42 3.11 0.13 -20.65
CA TYR A 42 3.75 -1.14 -20.96
C TYR A 42 4.79 -1.54 -19.90
N GLY A 43 4.65 -2.75 -19.35
CA GLY A 43 5.60 -3.27 -18.36
C GLY A 43 5.48 -2.63 -16.98
N LEU A 44 4.34 -2.00 -16.68
CA LEU A 44 4.06 -1.34 -15.40
C LEU A 44 4.34 -2.29 -14.23
N GLU A 45 3.65 -3.44 -14.17
CA GLU A 45 3.80 -4.40 -13.08
C GLU A 45 5.25 -4.85 -12.88
N ASP A 46 5.96 -5.13 -13.97
CA ASP A 46 7.37 -5.51 -13.93
C ASP A 46 8.23 -4.41 -13.29
N ALA A 47 8.01 -3.16 -13.67
CA ALA A 47 8.73 -2.02 -13.12
C ALA A 47 8.41 -1.81 -11.63
N LEU A 48 7.14 -1.96 -11.21
CA LEU A 48 6.74 -1.87 -9.80
C LEU A 48 7.44 -2.96 -8.97
N LYS A 49 7.40 -4.23 -9.42
CA LYS A 49 8.09 -5.36 -8.77
C LYS A 49 9.61 -5.16 -8.71
N ALA A 50 10.20 -4.68 -9.81
CA ALA A 50 11.63 -4.43 -9.90
C ALA A 50 12.08 -3.33 -8.92
N ALA A 51 11.34 -2.22 -8.84
CA ALA A 51 11.61 -1.13 -7.91
C ALA A 51 11.58 -1.61 -6.46
N ILE A 52 10.52 -2.34 -6.06
CA ILE A 52 10.38 -2.88 -4.70
C ILE A 52 11.53 -3.84 -4.39
N SER A 53 11.82 -4.80 -5.27
CA SER A 53 12.91 -5.77 -5.08
C SER A 53 14.26 -5.09 -4.88
N TYR A 54 14.54 -4.06 -5.69
CA TYR A 54 15.81 -3.36 -5.63
C TYR A 54 15.94 -2.55 -4.34
N ILE A 55 14.87 -1.88 -3.90
CA ILE A 55 14.86 -1.14 -2.63
C ILE A 55 15.07 -2.09 -1.44
N LEU A 56 14.40 -3.25 -1.43
CA LEU A 56 14.60 -4.27 -0.39
C LEU A 56 16.05 -4.77 -0.35
N TRP A 57 16.64 -5.00 -1.52
CA TRP A 57 18.04 -5.39 -1.62
C TRP A 57 18.98 -4.30 -1.06
N LEU A 58 18.81 -3.04 -1.46
CA LEU A 58 19.59 -1.90 -0.95
C LEU A 58 19.46 -1.74 0.56
N HIS A 59 18.25 -1.94 1.10
CA HIS A 59 17.99 -1.92 2.53
C HIS A 59 18.79 -3.01 3.26
N GLY A 60 18.83 -4.22 2.72
CA GLY A 60 19.67 -5.31 3.24
C GLY A 60 21.17 -4.98 3.21
N GLN A 61 21.62 -4.17 2.25
CA GLN A 61 23.01 -3.70 2.14
C GLN A 61 23.31 -2.44 2.99
N LYS A 62 22.32 -1.88 3.71
CA LYS A 62 22.42 -0.61 4.47
C LYS A 62 22.93 0.57 3.63
N GLN A 63 22.54 0.63 2.37
CA GLN A 63 22.90 1.74 1.47
C GLN A 63 21.88 2.89 1.54
N GLU A 64 22.25 4.06 1.01
CA GLU A 64 21.31 5.18 0.84
C GLU A 64 20.22 4.79 -0.16
N ILE A 65 18.96 5.05 0.20
CA ILE A 65 17.79 4.71 -0.62
C ILE A 65 17.04 6.00 -0.95
N ARG A 66 16.72 6.19 -2.23
CA ARG A 66 15.82 7.25 -2.72
C ARG A 66 14.64 6.62 -3.45
N PRO A 67 13.61 6.15 -2.72
CA PRO A 67 12.57 5.28 -3.26
C PRO A 67 11.83 5.85 -4.46
N SER A 68 11.38 7.12 -4.39
CA SER A 68 10.69 7.78 -5.52
C SER A 68 11.56 7.84 -6.78
N MET A 69 12.87 8.11 -6.65
CA MET A 69 13.78 8.17 -7.80
C MET A 69 14.01 6.79 -8.41
N ILE A 70 14.09 5.75 -7.56
CA ILE A 70 14.21 4.37 -8.02
C ILE A 70 12.96 3.95 -8.79
N LEU A 71 11.77 4.27 -8.28
CA LEU A 71 10.51 3.99 -8.96
C LEU A 71 10.44 4.69 -10.33
N ILE A 72 10.69 6.01 -10.37
CA ILE A 72 10.69 6.79 -11.62
C ILE A 72 11.65 6.16 -12.65
N LYS A 73 12.86 5.78 -12.20
CA LYS A 73 13.85 5.14 -13.07
C LYS A 73 13.38 3.78 -13.58
N ALA A 74 12.83 2.94 -12.70
CA ALA A 74 12.32 1.63 -13.06
C ALA A 74 11.18 1.71 -14.09
N LEU A 75 10.28 2.68 -13.94
CA LEU A 75 9.17 2.94 -14.86
C LEU A 75 9.69 3.41 -16.24
N ASN A 76 10.58 4.41 -16.24
CA ASN A 76 11.11 4.99 -17.49
C ASN A 76 12.01 4.02 -18.26
N GLU A 77 12.78 3.19 -17.57
CA GLU A 77 13.71 2.22 -18.18
C GLU A 77 13.10 0.81 -18.30
N GLN A 78 11.82 0.64 -17.96
CA GLN A 78 11.08 -0.63 -18.04
C GLN A 78 11.82 -1.80 -17.39
N TRP A 79 12.28 -1.60 -16.16
CA TRP A 79 13.04 -2.61 -15.45
C TRP A 79 12.25 -3.91 -15.33
N LYS A 80 12.93 -5.03 -15.56
CA LYS A 80 12.38 -6.36 -15.32
C LYS A 80 12.71 -6.82 -13.90
N PRO A 81 11.75 -7.44 -13.19
CA PRO A 81 11.99 -7.91 -11.84
C PRO A 81 13.09 -8.97 -11.84
N ARG A 82 14.06 -8.82 -10.93
CA ARG A 82 15.09 -9.82 -10.69
C ARG A 82 14.90 -10.38 -9.29
N LYS A 83 14.68 -11.69 -9.18
CA LYS A 83 14.45 -12.39 -7.90
C LYS A 83 13.24 -11.83 -7.11
N TRP A 84 12.18 -11.43 -7.83
CA TRP A 84 10.90 -11.13 -7.19
C TRP A 84 10.35 -12.39 -6.52
N GLN A 85 9.75 -12.19 -5.34
CA GLN A 85 9.04 -13.22 -4.58
C GLN A 85 7.71 -12.57 -4.16
N ASP A 86 6.60 -13.23 -4.43
CA ASP A 86 5.27 -12.66 -4.13
C ASP A 86 5.09 -12.40 -2.63
N GLU A 87 5.77 -13.20 -1.81
CA GLU A 87 5.84 -13.08 -0.35
C GLU A 87 6.50 -11.78 0.13
N TYR A 88 7.16 -11.02 -0.76
CA TYR A 88 7.68 -9.70 -0.40
C TYR A 88 6.56 -8.76 0.08
N LEU A 89 5.37 -8.85 -0.50
CA LEU A 89 4.24 -8.01 -0.07
C LEU A 89 3.78 -8.34 1.37
N ASP A 90 4.14 -9.52 1.89
CA ASP A 90 3.85 -9.94 3.26
C ASP A 90 4.95 -9.56 4.25
N LEU A 91 6.07 -8.97 3.79
CA LEU A 91 7.15 -8.55 4.68
C LEU A 91 6.64 -7.49 5.67
N PRO A 92 6.90 -7.61 6.98
CA PRO A 92 6.41 -6.65 7.98
C PRO A 92 6.78 -5.19 7.68
N MET A 93 7.94 -4.97 7.07
CA MET A 93 8.40 -3.63 6.67
C MET A 93 7.63 -3.04 5.48
N LEU A 94 7.01 -3.88 4.65
CA LEU A 94 6.18 -3.47 3.52
C LEU A 94 4.70 -3.39 3.88
N LYS A 95 4.31 -3.92 5.03
CA LYS A 95 2.94 -3.77 5.55
C LYS A 95 2.68 -2.33 5.93
N SER A 96 1.64 -1.77 5.34
CA SER A 96 1.14 -0.46 5.71
C SER A 96 0.60 -0.43 7.15
N PRO A 97 0.51 0.75 7.80
CA PRO A 97 -0.14 0.89 9.09
C PRO A 97 -1.53 0.25 9.15
N GLY A 98 -2.28 0.34 8.06
CA GLY A 98 -3.58 -0.27 7.85
C GLY A 98 -3.53 -1.79 7.84
N GLN A 99 -2.64 -2.39 7.04
CA GLN A 99 -2.48 -3.85 7.02
C GLN A 99 -2.07 -4.39 8.40
N ARG A 100 -1.17 -3.69 9.11
CA ARG A 100 -0.78 -4.03 10.48
C ARG A 100 -1.98 -3.94 11.43
N TRP A 101 -2.82 -2.92 11.26
CA TRP A 101 -4.04 -2.76 12.05
C TRP A 101 -5.05 -3.87 11.77
N TRP A 102 -5.28 -4.23 10.51
CA TRP A 102 -6.17 -5.32 10.08
C TRP A 102 -5.78 -6.67 10.68
N GLU A 103 -4.48 -6.98 10.68
CA GLU A 103 -3.94 -8.18 11.32
C GLU A 103 -4.03 -8.11 12.85
N GLY A 104 -3.74 -6.94 13.42
CA GLY A 104 -3.89 -6.69 14.86
C GLY A 104 -5.33 -6.88 15.32
N ALA A 105 -6.30 -6.34 14.58
CA ALA A 105 -7.72 -6.46 14.86
C ALA A 105 -8.17 -7.92 14.85
N ALA A 106 -7.72 -8.74 13.89
CA ALA A 106 -8.01 -10.17 13.92
C ALA A 106 -7.41 -10.90 15.12
N LYS A 107 -6.20 -10.53 15.55
CA LYS A 107 -5.58 -11.10 16.76
C LYS A 107 -6.30 -10.70 18.04
N MET A 108 -6.77 -9.45 18.12
CA MET A 108 -7.39 -8.89 19.32
C MET A 108 -8.88 -9.20 19.44
N TRP A 109 -9.63 -9.13 18.34
CA TRP A 109 -11.09 -9.33 18.32
C TRP A 109 -11.50 -10.73 17.84
N GLY A 110 -10.60 -11.43 17.14
CA GLY A 110 -10.92 -12.63 16.37
C GLY A 110 -11.30 -12.28 14.92
N TYR A 111 -11.04 -13.22 14.00
CA TYR A 111 -11.32 -13.05 12.57
C TYR A 111 -12.80 -12.76 12.29
N ASP A 112 -13.71 -13.48 12.95
CA ASP A 112 -15.15 -13.34 12.73
C ASP A 112 -15.65 -11.94 13.07
N LYS A 113 -15.28 -11.41 14.25
CA LYS A 113 -15.68 -10.06 14.67
C LYS A 113 -15.08 -9.00 13.75
N ARG A 114 -13.79 -9.10 13.40
CA ARG A 114 -13.19 -8.14 12.47
C ARG A 114 -13.95 -8.13 11.14
N ASN A 115 -14.23 -9.29 10.56
CA ASN A 115 -14.93 -9.40 9.28
C ASN A 115 -16.40 -8.98 9.38
N GLN A 116 -17.02 -9.06 10.57
CA GLN A 116 -18.39 -8.59 10.82
C GLN A 116 -18.47 -7.06 10.85
N PHE A 117 -17.42 -6.37 11.32
CA PHE A 117 -17.47 -4.92 11.55
C PHE A 117 -16.66 -4.10 10.56
N VAL A 118 -15.59 -4.66 10.00
CA VAL A 118 -14.68 -3.95 9.08
C VAL A 118 -14.89 -4.47 7.67
N ALA A 119 -15.33 -3.58 6.78
CA ALA A 119 -15.56 -3.88 5.38
C ALA A 119 -14.24 -3.94 4.61
N ASP A 120 -13.42 -2.90 4.76
CA ASP A 120 -12.13 -2.79 4.07
C ASP A 120 -11.21 -1.80 4.78
N ILE A 121 -9.94 -1.76 4.37
CA ILE A 121 -9.03 -0.65 4.61
C ILE A 121 -8.72 -0.04 3.26
N VAL A 122 -9.04 1.24 3.09
CA VAL A 122 -8.81 1.98 1.85
C VAL A 122 -7.65 2.95 2.01
N TYR A 123 -6.96 3.20 0.90
CA TYR A 123 -5.91 4.22 0.83
C TYR A 123 -6.37 5.31 -0.13
N GLU A 124 -6.52 6.53 0.39
CA GLU A 124 -6.93 7.71 -0.36
C GLU A 124 -6.06 8.92 0.01
N SER A 125 -5.50 9.58 -1.02
CA SER A 125 -4.77 10.85 -0.88
C SER A 125 -3.67 10.85 0.19
N GLY A 126 -2.86 9.79 0.27
CA GLY A 126 -1.76 9.74 1.25
C GLY A 126 -2.13 9.13 2.60
N LYS A 127 -3.41 8.78 2.82
CA LYS A 127 -3.93 8.35 4.12
C LYS A 127 -4.69 7.05 4.01
N GLU A 128 -4.63 6.26 5.08
CA GLU A 128 -5.40 5.02 5.20
C GLU A 128 -6.60 5.21 6.12
N TYR A 129 -7.73 4.65 5.69
CA TYR A 129 -8.99 4.68 6.40
C TYR A 129 -9.52 3.25 6.57
N ILE A 130 -10.08 2.98 7.73
CA ILE A 130 -10.92 1.82 8.00
C ILE A 130 -12.32 2.16 7.52
N VAL A 131 -12.88 1.33 6.64
CA VAL A 131 -14.29 1.39 6.25
C VAL A 131 -15.03 0.34 7.05
N PHE A 132 -16.00 0.77 7.86
CA PHE A 132 -16.82 -0.12 8.67
C PHE A 132 -18.10 -0.53 7.93
N ILE A 133 -18.63 -1.71 8.25
CA ILE A 133 -19.87 -2.25 7.67
C ILE A 133 -21.07 -1.35 7.95
N ASN A 134 -21.06 -0.59 9.06
CA ASN A 134 -22.10 0.39 9.39
C ASN A 134 -22.03 1.69 8.56
N GLY A 135 -21.14 1.77 7.57
CA GLY A 135 -20.96 2.93 6.69
C GLY A 135 -20.12 4.06 7.28
N LYS A 136 -19.60 3.91 8.50
CA LYS A 136 -18.66 4.88 9.09
C LYS A 136 -17.24 4.63 8.58
N GLU A 137 -16.42 5.67 8.64
CA GLU A 137 -15.01 5.61 8.29
C GLU A 137 -14.14 6.20 9.39
N MET A 138 -12.92 5.68 9.54
CA MET A 138 -11.95 6.18 10.51
C MET A 138 -10.52 6.14 9.97
N LEU A 139 -9.79 7.24 10.15
CA LEU A 139 -8.35 7.27 9.90
C LEU A 139 -7.62 6.20 10.71
N ILE A 140 -6.71 5.46 10.07
CA ILE A 140 -5.90 4.42 10.73
C ILE A 140 -5.12 4.98 11.92
N GLU A 141 -4.55 6.19 11.80
CA GLU A 141 -3.85 6.84 12.91
C GLU A 141 -4.77 7.09 14.12
N THR A 142 -6.03 7.47 13.87
CA THR A 142 -7.02 7.66 14.93
C THR A 142 -7.38 6.33 15.58
N ALA A 143 -7.54 5.27 14.80
CA ALA A 143 -7.83 3.93 15.31
C ALA A 143 -6.72 3.41 16.23
N TRP A 144 -5.46 3.61 15.86
CA TRP A 144 -4.31 3.29 16.72
C TRP A 144 -4.31 4.08 18.03
N ARG A 145 -4.67 5.37 17.99
CA ARG A 145 -4.76 6.22 19.19
C ARG A 145 -5.94 5.84 20.10
N TRP A 146 -7.06 5.43 19.52
CA TRP A 146 -8.27 5.05 20.27
C TRP A 146 -8.15 3.68 20.93
N GLY A 147 -7.37 2.78 20.34
CA GLY A 147 -7.22 1.41 20.82
C GLY A 147 -8.43 0.53 20.49
N TRP A 148 -8.26 -0.77 20.73
CA TRP A 148 -9.13 -1.81 20.20
C TRP A 148 -10.57 -1.76 20.71
N GLU A 149 -10.80 -1.53 22.00
CA GLU A 149 -12.14 -1.55 22.59
C GLU A 149 -13.00 -0.40 22.05
N ARG A 150 -12.47 0.81 22.08
CA ARG A 150 -13.19 2.00 21.61
C ARG A 150 -13.50 1.96 20.12
N VAL A 151 -12.58 1.42 19.30
CA VAL A 151 -12.84 1.27 17.86
C VAL A 151 -13.91 0.21 17.62
N LEU A 152 -13.94 -0.87 18.40
CA LEU A 152 -14.99 -1.88 18.30
C LEU A 152 -16.36 -1.29 18.65
N ASP A 153 -16.46 -0.53 19.75
CA ASP A 153 -17.70 0.15 20.14
C ASP A 153 -18.18 1.11 19.04
N TYR A 154 -17.26 1.88 18.46
CA TYR A 154 -17.56 2.80 17.36
C TYR A 154 -18.10 2.06 16.12
N ALA A 155 -17.53 0.89 15.81
CA ALA A 155 -17.92 0.07 14.67
C ALA A 155 -19.25 -0.69 14.89
N SER A 156 -19.59 -1.01 16.15
CA SER A 156 -20.86 -1.68 16.50
C SER A 156 -22.03 -0.73 16.74
N SER A 157 -21.75 0.55 16.91
CA SER A 157 -22.76 1.61 17.12
C SER A 157 -23.37 2.10 15.81
#